data_AF-A0A257WD20-F1
#
_entry.id   AF-A0A257WD20-F1
#
_cell.length_a   1.000
_cell.length_b   1.000
_cell.length_c   1.000
_cell.angle_alpha   90.00
_cell.angle_beta   90.00
_cell.angle_gamma   90.00
#
_symmetry.space_group_name_H-M   'P 1'
#
loop_
_entity.id
_entity.type
_entity.pdbx_description
1 polymer ?
#
loop_
_entity_poly.entity_id
_entity_poly.type
_entity_poly.pdbx_seq_one_letter_code
_entity_poly.pdbx_strand_id
1 'polypeptide(L)'
;MKLWPNVPGKKVENATLYTGFAGKYMTVANLFIKYRAVGISVTLLKYDLYCRNVIRITKKKIMLKRLLAPAIFILVLITGNPFQTNAQTCDPITRSQLKEMLIQLGFEVKVLEATPGKEKFEVKHVKDGFNVPVGYEISASTNYIWLTVNLGNKFDDYSSKNAQLIRQNGIIQPCQFYVTESGRLMMGLAIENRGVNNALLRNKIETITAKVAETNTYWKSN
;
A
#
# COMPACT_ATOMS: atom_id res chain seq x y z
N MET A 1 27.32 -13.59 19.21
CA MET A 1 26.36 -14.47 18.51
C MET A 1 25.34 -14.96 19.55
N LYS A 2 24.18 -14.32 19.64
CA LYS A 2 23.11 -14.66 20.59
C LYS A 2 21.88 -15.07 19.77
N LEU A 3 21.47 -16.32 19.92
CA LEU A 3 20.32 -16.93 19.24
C LEU A 3 19.02 -16.44 19.88
N TRP A 4 18.04 -16.09 19.04
CA TRP A 4 16.67 -15.73 19.45
C TRP A 4 15.86 -17.00 19.78
N PRO A 5 14.98 -16.97 20.81
CA PRO A 5 14.09 -18.09 21.09
C PRO A 5 12.80 -18.06 20.24
N ASN A 6 12.40 -19.26 19.83
CA ASN A 6 11.17 -19.65 19.15
C ASN A 6 9.89 -19.19 19.88
N VAL A 7 8.89 -18.70 19.15
CA VAL A 7 7.54 -18.44 19.65
C VAL A 7 6.56 -19.45 19.03
N PRO A 8 5.77 -20.20 19.83
CA PRO A 8 4.86 -21.24 19.33
C PRO A 8 3.53 -20.68 18.80
N GLY A 9 3.00 -21.37 17.78
CA GLY A 9 1.84 -20.99 16.98
C GLY A 9 0.51 -20.93 17.72
N LYS A 10 -0.35 -20.01 17.26
CA LYS A 10 -1.75 -19.88 17.68
C LYS A 10 -2.64 -20.81 16.86
N LYS A 11 -3.54 -21.50 17.58
CA LYS A 11 -4.63 -22.35 17.08
C LYS A 11 -5.65 -21.53 16.29
N VAL A 12 -6.17 -22.13 15.21
CA VAL A 12 -7.33 -21.66 14.44
C VAL A 12 -8.58 -22.30 15.05
N GLU A 13 -9.52 -21.49 15.50
CA GLU A 13 -10.83 -21.95 15.99
C GLU A 13 -11.89 -21.87 14.89
N ASN A 14 -12.66 -22.95 14.79
CA ASN A 14 -13.77 -23.16 13.86
C ASN A 14 -15.03 -22.41 14.31
N ALA A 15 -15.78 -21.82 13.36
CA ALA A 15 -17.12 -21.27 13.60
C ALA A 15 -18.14 -21.77 12.56
N THR A 16 -18.85 -22.82 12.96
CA THR A 16 -20.30 -23.09 12.91
C THR A 16 -21.14 -22.76 11.66
N LEU A 17 -21.66 -23.84 11.05
CA LEU A 17 -22.76 -23.88 10.09
C LEU A 17 -24.11 -23.46 10.72
N TYR A 18 -24.86 -22.60 10.02
CA TYR A 18 -26.29 -22.37 10.26
C TYR A 18 -27.12 -23.19 9.26
N THR A 19 -27.85 -24.19 9.75
CA THR A 19 -28.95 -24.85 9.04
C THR A 19 -30.24 -24.65 9.82
N GLY A 20 -31.31 -24.27 9.13
CA GLY A 20 -32.67 -24.33 9.68
C GLY A 20 -33.55 -23.19 9.22
N PHE A 21 -34.40 -23.43 8.22
CA PHE A 21 -35.70 -22.78 8.06
C PHE A 21 -36.48 -23.46 6.92
N ALA A 22 -37.02 -24.65 7.18
CA ALA A 22 -38.02 -25.28 6.31
C ALA A 22 -38.99 -26.07 7.17
N GLY A 23 -40.14 -25.46 7.49
CA GLY A 23 -41.20 -26.15 8.22
C GLY A 23 -42.19 -25.21 8.86
N LYS A 24 -43.08 -24.59 8.06
CA LYS A 24 -44.30 -23.94 8.57
C LYS A 24 -45.31 -23.54 7.48
N TYR A 25 -45.72 -24.47 6.61
CA TYR A 25 -46.90 -24.24 5.75
C TYR A 25 -47.64 -25.55 5.44
N MET A 26 -48.23 -26.19 6.46
CA MET A 26 -49.28 -27.20 6.24
C MET A 26 -50.15 -27.35 7.49
N THR A 27 -51.06 -26.41 7.74
CA THR A 27 -52.26 -26.66 8.57
C THR A 27 -53.30 -25.55 8.41
N VAL A 28 -54.07 -25.53 7.31
CA VAL A 28 -55.32 -24.70 7.27
C VAL A 28 -56.45 -25.34 6.43
N ALA A 29 -56.42 -26.65 6.19
CA ALA A 29 -57.40 -27.28 5.30
C ALA A 29 -58.62 -27.93 5.99
N ASN A 30 -58.71 -27.93 7.34
CA ASN A 30 -59.77 -28.68 8.05
C ASN A 30 -60.56 -27.82 9.05
N LEU A 31 -61.18 -26.72 8.59
CA LEU A 31 -62.14 -26.02 9.44
C LEU A 31 -63.24 -25.26 8.67
N PHE A 32 -63.91 -25.90 7.71
CA PHE A 32 -65.13 -25.34 7.12
C PHE A 32 -66.18 -26.42 6.80
N ILE A 33 -66.60 -27.17 7.82
CA ILE A 33 -67.86 -27.93 7.80
C ILE A 33 -68.58 -27.72 9.15
N LYS A 34 -69.24 -26.57 9.29
CA LYS A 34 -70.49 -26.36 10.05
C LYS A 34 -70.77 -24.86 10.10
N TYR A 35 -72.05 -24.51 10.18
CA TYR A 35 -72.64 -23.17 10.18
C TYR A 35 -73.02 -22.63 8.82
N ARG A 36 -74.17 -23.13 8.36
CA ARG A 36 -75.09 -22.41 7.48
C ARG A 36 -76.05 -21.61 8.39
N ALA A 37 -76.45 -20.45 7.89
CA ALA A 37 -77.60 -19.61 8.29
C ALA A 37 -77.34 -18.45 9.28
N VAL A 38 -77.72 -17.27 8.79
CA VAL A 38 -77.85 -15.95 9.45
C VAL A 38 -76.54 -15.17 9.65
N GLY A 39 -76.30 -14.18 8.77
CA GLY A 39 -75.18 -13.22 8.89
C GLY A 39 -74.34 -13.02 7.63
N ILE A 40 -74.90 -13.28 6.45
CA ILE A 40 -74.19 -13.18 5.16
C ILE A 40 -74.37 -11.76 4.62
N SER A 41 -73.58 -10.79 5.08
CA SER A 41 -73.39 -9.55 4.30
C SER A 41 -72.12 -8.79 4.69
N VAL A 42 -71.83 -8.63 5.99
CA VAL A 42 -70.71 -7.77 6.41
C VAL A 42 -69.37 -8.51 6.46
N THR A 43 -69.38 -9.82 6.73
CA THR A 43 -68.16 -10.62 6.86
C THR A 43 -67.53 -10.92 5.49
N LEU A 44 -68.34 -11.17 4.45
CA LEU A 44 -67.83 -11.42 3.09
C LEU A 44 -67.11 -10.21 2.48
N LEU A 45 -67.59 -8.99 2.76
CA LEU A 45 -66.93 -7.75 2.30
C LEU A 45 -65.57 -7.52 2.97
N LYS A 46 -65.43 -7.86 4.26
CA LYS A 46 -64.14 -7.78 4.97
C LYS A 46 -63.14 -8.81 4.46
N TYR A 47 -63.60 -10.01 4.11
CA TYR A 47 -62.74 -11.04 3.51
C TYR A 47 -62.27 -10.66 2.10
N ASP A 48 -63.13 -10.07 1.26
CA ASP A 48 -62.74 -9.67 -0.10
C ASP A 48 -61.72 -8.50 -0.09
N LEU A 49 -61.88 -7.51 0.81
CA LEU A 49 -60.89 -6.44 1.01
C LEU A 49 -59.56 -6.96 1.56
N TYR A 50 -59.59 -7.93 2.47
CA TYR A 50 -58.38 -8.57 3.00
C TYR A 50 -57.64 -9.37 1.93
N CYS A 51 -58.36 -10.18 1.13
CA CYS A 51 -57.79 -10.94 0.02
C CYS A 51 -57.18 -10.03 -1.05
N ARG A 52 -57.83 -8.93 -1.43
CA ARG A 52 -57.28 -7.95 -2.40
C ARG A 52 -56.00 -7.29 -1.89
N ASN A 53 -55.91 -6.97 -0.60
CA ASN A 53 -54.71 -6.38 -0.02
C ASN A 53 -53.55 -7.38 0.09
N VAL A 54 -53.81 -8.64 0.44
CA VAL A 54 -52.79 -9.70 0.50
C VAL A 54 -52.21 -10.00 -0.89
N ILE A 55 -53.05 -10.03 -1.93
CA ILE A 55 -52.63 -10.23 -3.33
C ILE A 55 -51.77 -9.05 -3.83
N ARG A 56 -52.09 -7.81 -3.43
CA ARG A 56 -51.29 -6.62 -3.78
C ARG A 56 -49.90 -6.64 -3.15
N ILE A 57 -49.81 -7.08 -1.88
CA ILE A 57 -48.54 -7.15 -1.13
C ILE A 57 -47.63 -8.27 -1.68
N THR A 58 -48.21 -9.42 -2.04
CA THR A 58 -47.44 -10.54 -2.63
C THR A 58 -46.93 -10.23 -4.04
N LYS A 59 -47.72 -9.57 -4.89
CA LYS A 59 -47.25 -9.13 -6.22
C LYS A 59 -46.10 -8.12 -6.13
N LYS A 60 -46.13 -7.16 -5.20
CA LYS A 60 -45.02 -6.21 -4.97
C LYS A 60 -43.73 -6.91 -4.52
N LYS A 61 -43.81 -7.90 -3.61
CA LYS A 61 -42.64 -8.66 -3.15
C LYS A 61 -42.01 -9.51 -4.27
N ILE A 62 -42.81 -10.05 -5.18
CA ILE A 62 -42.31 -10.85 -6.32
C ILE A 62 -41.66 -9.94 -7.39
N MET A 63 -42.22 -8.76 -7.66
CA MET A 63 -41.59 -7.78 -8.57
C MET A 63 -40.28 -7.21 -8.01
N LEU A 64 -40.21 -6.90 -6.70
CA LEU A 64 -38.98 -6.38 -6.09
C LEU A 64 -37.85 -7.41 -6.07
N LYS A 65 -38.15 -8.70 -5.90
CA LYS A 65 -37.17 -9.79 -6.00
C LYS A 65 -36.66 -10.02 -7.43
N ARG A 66 -37.48 -9.77 -8.45
CA ARG A 66 -37.07 -9.88 -9.87
C ARG A 66 -36.23 -8.69 -10.36
N LEU A 67 -36.35 -7.53 -9.72
CA LEU A 67 -35.52 -6.34 -10.01
C LEU A 67 -34.15 -6.36 -9.31
N LEU A 68 -34.03 -7.02 -8.16
CA LEU A 68 -32.77 -7.07 -7.38
C LEU A 68 -31.83 -8.22 -7.76
N ALA A 69 -32.33 -9.28 -8.40
CA ALA A 69 -31.50 -10.43 -8.83
C ALA A 69 -30.45 -10.10 -9.91
N PRO A 70 -30.70 -9.27 -10.95
CA PRO A 70 -29.68 -8.93 -11.95
C PRO A 70 -28.64 -7.91 -11.45
N ALA A 71 -28.96 -7.07 -10.46
CA ALA A 71 -28.03 -6.06 -9.94
C ALA A 71 -26.86 -6.66 -9.14
N ILE A 72 -27.09 -7.79 -8.45
CA ILE A 72 -26.06 -8.48 -7.67
C ILE A 72 -25.08 -9.23 -8.59
N PHE A 73 -25.54 -9.74 -9.74
CA PHE A 73 -24.69 -10.46 -10.69
C PHE A 73 -23.70 -9.54 -11.43
N ILE A 74 -24.08 -8.27 -11.67
CA ILE A 74 -23.18 -7.26 -12.25
C ILE A 74 -22.13 -6.80 -11.22
N LEU A 75 -22.46 -6.75 -9.93
CA LEU A 75 -21.52 -6.36 -8.89
C LEU A 75 -20.39 -7.40 -8.68
N VAL A 76 -20.69 -8.70 -8.84
CA VAL A 76 -19.71 -9.79 -8.70
C VAL A 76 -18.73 -9.86 -9.88
N LEU A 77 -19.16 -9.48 -11.10
CA LEU A 77 -18.29 -9.44 -12.28
C LEU A 77 -17.29 -8.29 -12.25
N ILE A 78 -17.57 -7.20 -11.52
CA ILE A 78 -16.62 -6.08 -11.36
C ILE A 78 -15.55 -6.40 -10.30
N THR A 79 -15.83 -7.29 -9.34
CA THR A 79 -14.85 -7.74 -8.33
C THR A 79 -13.97 -8.90 -8.79
N GLY A 80 -14.21 -9.44 -9.99
CA GLY A 80 -13.59 -10.65 -10.50
C GLY A 80 -12.35 -10.43 -11.37
N ASN A 81 -11.68 -9.28 -11.32
CA ASN A 81 -10.34 -9.20 -11.91
C ASN A 81 -9.42 -10.04 -11.02
N PRO A 82 -8.90 -11.19 -11.51
CA PRO A 82 -7.83 -11.86 -10.79
C PRO A 82 -6.73 -10.80 -10.68
N PHE A 83 -6.33 -10.49 -9.45
CA PHE A 83 -5.06 -9.82 -9.22
C PHE A 83 -4.02 -10.71 -9.91
N GLN A 84 -3.67 -10.38 -11.15
CA GLN A 84 -2.53 -10.95 -11.83
C GLN A 84 -1.34 -10.48 -11.02
N THR A 85 -0.95 -11.31 -10.06
CA THR A 85 0.34 -11.23 -9.39
C THR A 85 1.36 -11.60 -10.45
N ASN A 86 1.61 -10.70 -11.41
CA ASN A 86 2.79 -10.76 -12.23
C ASN A 86 3.95 -10.77 -11.23
N ALA A 87 4.66 -11.91 -11.16
CA ALA A 87 5.88 -11.99 -10.37
C ALA A 87 6.72 -10.78 -10.77
N GLN A 88 7.02 -9.90 -9.80
CA GLN A 88 7.79 -8.69 -10.09
C GLN A 88 9.08 -9.13 -10.76
N THR A 89 9.31 -8.66 -11.98
CA THR A 89 10.55 -8.94 -12.68
C THR A 89 11.68 -8.34 -11.86
N CYS A 90 12.58 -9.19 -11.37
CA CYS A 90 13.74 -8.77 -10.56
C CYS A 90 14.87 -8.20 -11.43
N ASP A 91 14.55 -7.74 -12.64
CA ASP A 91 15.51 -7.22 -13.59
C ASP A 91 16.06 -5.88 -13.11
N PRO A 92 17.36 -5.61 -13.31
CA PRO A 92 17.94 -4.31 -13.04
C PRO A 92 17.29 -3.21 -13.86
N ILE A 93 17.09 -2.05 -13.24
CA ILE A 93 16.61 -0.87 -13.97
C ILE A 93 17.79 -0.18 -14.67
N THR A 94 17.49 0.46 -15.80
CA THR A 94 18.43 1.28 -16.55
C THR A 94 18.47 2.71 -15.99
N ARG A 95 19.42 3.53 -16.47
CA ARG A 95 19.54 4.93 -16.05
C ARG A 95 18.37 5.78 -16.54
N SER A 96 17.83 5.50 -17.72
CA SER A 96 16.62 6.16 -18.23
C SER A 96 15.40 5.81 -17.37
N GLN A 97 15.23 4.53 -17.04
CA GLN A 97 14.17 4.07 -16.14
C GLN A 97 14.27 4.71 -14.76
N LEU A 98 15.48 4.84 -14.19
CA LEU A 98 15.67 5.54 -12.91
C LEU A 98 15.19 7.00 -12.98
N LYS A 99 15.53 7.72 -14.06
CA LYS A 99 15.04 9.09 -14.28
C LYS A 99 13.52 9.14 -14.38
N GLU A 100 12.91 8.23 -15.15
CA GLU A 100 11.45 8.15 -15.29
C GLU A 100 10.76 7.84 -13.97
N MET A 101 11.30 6.93 -13.16
CA MET A 101 10.79 6.63 -11.82
C MET A 101 10.81 7.85 -10.90
N LEU A 102 11.88 8.65 -10.92
CA LEU A 102 11.95 9.90 -10.16
C LEU A 102 10.87 10.90 -10.62
N ILE A 103 10.65 11.02 -11.93
CA ILE A 103 9.58 11.88 -12.49
C ILE A 103 8.19 11.37 -12.08
N GLN A 104 7.95 10.05 -12.15
CA GLN A 104 6.69 9.42 -11.74
C GLN A 104 6.40 9.61 -10.24
N LEU A 105 7.44 9.74 -9.42
CA LEU A 105 7.32 10.08 -8.00
C LEU A 105 6.94 11.55 -7.76
N GLY A 106 6.89 12.37 -8.82
CA GLY A 106 6.53 13.79 -8.78
C GLY A 106 7.72 14.73 -8.56
N PHE A 107 8.96 14.23 -8.73
CA PHE A 107 10.15 15.03 -8.48
C PHE A 107 10.62 15.79 -9.73
N GLU A 108 11.14 16.99 -9.50
CA GLU A 108 11.89 17.73 -10.51
C GLU A 108 13.34 17.20 -10.57
N VAL A 109 13.70 16.60 -11.71
CA VAL A 109 14.99 15.93 -11.89
C VAL A 109 15.96 16.82 -12.64
N LYS A 110 17.04 17.24 -11.98
CA LYS A 110 18.17 17.92 -12.60
C LYS A 110 19.20 16.90 -13.06
N VAL A 111 19.71 17.04 -14.28
CA VAL A 111 20.80 16.19 -14.79
C VAL A 111 22.14 16.81 -14.39
N LEU A 112 22.96 16.06 -13.66
CA LEU A 112 24.32 16.47 -13.27
C LEU A 112 25.38 16.00 -14.27
N GLU A 113 25.17 14.82 -14.85
CA GLU A 113 26.01 14.22 -15.88
C GLU A 113 25.11 13.56 -16.91
N ALA A 114 25.34 13.82 -18.18
CA ALA A 114 24.51 13.34 -19.29
C ALA A 114 25.26 12.34 -20.19
N THR A 115 26.54 12.08 -19.90
CA THR A 115 27.35 11.11 -20.64
C THR A 115 26.71 9.72 -20.58
N PRO A 116 26.48 9.06 -21.73
CA PRO A 116 25.88 7.72 -21.77
C PRO A 116 26.66 6.71 -20.91
N GLY A 117 25.94 6.00 -20.05
CA GLY A 117 26.51 5.03 -19.11
C GLY A 117 27.09 5.62 -17.82
N LYS A 118 27.09 6.94 -17.67
CA LYS A 118 27.58 7.66 -16.47
C LYS A 118 26.58 8.70 -15.96
N GLU A 119 25.33 8.60 -16.39
CA GLU A 119 24.31 9.59 -16.08
C GLU A 119 24.09 9.70 -14.57
N LYS A 120 24.05 10.95 -14.09
CA LYS A 120 23.79 11.29 -12.70
C LYS A 120 22.65 12.28 -12.62
N PHE A 121 21.76 12.07 -11.67
CA PHE A 121 20.58 12.91 -11.47
C PHE A 121 20.62 13.54 -10.08
N GLU A 122 19.99 14.69 -9.91
CA GLU A 122 19.85 15.37 -8.63
C GLU A 122 18.37 15.75 -8.43
N VAL A 123 17.86 15.49 -7.24
CA VAL A 123 16.55 15.96 -6.78
C VAL A 123 16.73 16.66 -5.45
N LYS A 124 16.08 17.82 -5.30
CA LYS A 124 16.04 18.54 -4.02
C LYS A 124 14.86 18.04 -3.19
N HIS A 125 15.15 17.53 -1.99
CA HIS A 125 14.15 17.12 -1.02
C HIS A 125 14.07 18.11 0.13
N VAL A 126 12.90 18.29 0.71
CA VAL A 126 12.71 19.10 1.92
C VAL A 126 12.43 18.17 3.09
N LYS A 127 13.27 18.21 4.12
CA LYS A 127 13.10 17.42 5.36
C LYS A 127 13.40 18.30 6.56
N ASP A 128 12.43 18.47 7.46
CA ASP A 128 12.55 19.26 8.69
C ASP A 128 13.07 20.71 8.44
N GLY A 129 12.64 21.31 7.32
CA GLY A 129 13.08 22.64 6.88
C GLY A 129 14.44 22.67 6.17
N PHE A 130 15.13 21.54 6.04
CA PHE A 130 16.39 21.41 5.31
C PHE A 130 16.16 21.04 3.85
N ASN A 131 16.83 21.77 2.95
CA ASN A 131 16.98 21.36 1.56
C ASN A 131 18.11 20.33 1.47
N VAL A 132 17.75 19.09 1.14
CA VAL A 132 18.67 17.96 1.00
C VAL A 132 18.77 17.59 -0.49
N PRO A 133 19.81 18.06 -1.20
CA PRO A 133 20.04 17.65 -2.58
C PRO A 133 20.55 16.21 -2.61
N VAL A 134 19.75 15.29 -3.14
CA VAL A 134 20.11 13.88 -3.30
C VAL A 134 20.53 13.63 -4.74
N GLY A 135 21.77 13.17 -4.92
CA GLY A 135 22.29 12.64 -6.17
C GLY A 135 21.94 11.17 -6.34
N TYR A 136 21.56 10.77 -7.54
CA TYR A 136 21.19 9.41 -7.93
C TYR A 136 22.10 8.94 -9.07
N GLU A 137 22.70 7.77 -8.91
CA GLU A 137 23.61 7.19 -9.90
C GLU A 137 23.53 5.67 -9.90
N ILE A 138 23.43 5.05 -11.07
CA ILE A 138 23.66 3.60 -11.20
C ILE A 138 25.16 3.36 -11.24
N SER A 139 25.64 2.55 -10.31
CA SER A 139 27.05 2.14 -10.19
C SER A 139 27.63 1.61 -11.50
N ALA A 140 28.95 1.70 -11.66
CA ALA A 140 29.64 1.16 -12.83
C ALA A 140 29.39 -0.34 -13.02
N SER A 141 29.28 -1.10 -11.93
CA SER A 141 28.92 -2.53 -11.94
C SER A 141 27.46 -2.80 -12.28
N THR A 142 26.61 -1.77 -12.37
CA THR A 142 25.15 -1.82 -12.57
C THR A 142 24.33 -2.52 -11.47
N ASN A 143 24.99 -3.19 -10.52
CA ASN A 143 24.34 -3.93 -9.43
C ASN A 143 23.67 -3.04 -8.36
N TYR A 144 24.06 -1.77 -8.28
CA TYR A 144 23.59 -0.85 -7.26
C TYR A 144 23.19 0.51 -7.83
N ILE A 145 22.20 1.14 -7.18
CA ILE A 145 21.84 2.55 -7.29
C ILE A 145 22.38 3.25 -6.04
N TRP A 146 23.20 4.26 -6.22
CA TRP A 146 23.71 5.10 -5.14
C TRP A 146 22.82 6.34 -4.98
N LEU A 147 22.36 6.55 -3.75
CA LEU A 147 21.79 7.81 -3.29
C LEU A 147 22.86 8.52 -2.48
N THR A 148 23.24 9.73 -2.88
CA THR A 148 24.35 10.46 -2.26
C THR A 148 23.94 11.89 -1.94
N VAL A 149 24.44 12.43 -0.83
CA VAL A 149 24.19 13.81 -0.43
C VAL A 149 25.53 14.46 -0.13
N ASN A 150 25.78 15.59 -0.77
CA ASN A 150 26.93 16.43 -0.45
C ASN A 150 26.60 17.28 0.79
N LEU A 151 27.36 17.09 1.87
CA LEU A 151 27.12 17.73 3.16
C LEU A 151 27.92 19.02 3.35
N GLY A 152 28.75 19.41 2.38
CA GLY A 152 29.51 20.65 2.42
C GLY A 152 30.91 20.52 1.84
N ASN A 153 31.62 21.66 1.82
CA ASN A 153 32.94 21.75 1.21
C ASN A 153 34.08 21.59 2.22
N LYS A 154 35.12 20.90 1.75
CA LYS A 154 36.43 20.59 2.34
C LYS A 154 36.35 20.04 3.77
N PHE A 155 36.23 18.72 3.84
CA PHE A 155 36.51 17.94 5.03
C PHE A 155 37.91 18.28 5.54
N ASP A 156 38.01 18.65 6.82
CA ASP A 156 39.29 18.86 7.49
C ASP A 156 39.75 17.52 8.05
N ASP A 157 40.76 16.91 7.43
CA ASP A 157 41.31 15.61 7.81
C ASP A 157 41.80 15.58 9.27
N TYR A 158 42.11 16.73 9.86
CA TYR A 158 42.63 16.85 11.22
C TYR A 158 41.57 17.17 12.27
N SER A 159 40.30 17.30 11.87
CA SER A 159 39.21 17.62 12.79
C SER A 159 38.92 16.47 13.77
N SER A 160 38.78 16.82 15.05
CA SER A 160 38.35 15.88 16.10
C SER A 160 36.93 15.32 15.85
N LYS A 161 36.14 15.97 14.98
CA LYS A 161 34.81 15.50 14.55
C LYS A 161 34.89 14.25 13.65
N ASN A 162 36.03 13.96 13.03
CA ASN A 162 36.18 12.84 12.09
C ASN A 162 35.96 11.49 12.76
N ALA A 163 36.51 11.32 13.96
CA ALA A 163 36.27 10.12 14.77
C ALA A 163 34.79 9.97 15.16
N GLN A 164 34.08 11.08 15.39
CA GLN A 164 32.66 11.04 15.70
C GLN A 164 31.84 10.60 14.48
N LEU A 165 32.12 11.15 13.29
CA LEU A 165 31.45 10.75 12.04
C LEU A 165 31.65 9.25 11.74
N ILE A 166 32.87 8.73 11.90
CA ILE A 166 33.14 7.29 11.70
C ILE A 166 32.35 6.44 12.70
N ARG A 167 32.27 6.85 13.97
CA ARG A 167 31.45 6.14 14.98
C ARG A 167 29.97 6.18 14.62
N GLN A 168 29.49 7.29 14.06
CA GLN A 168 28.09 7.38 13.62
C GLN A 168 27.74 6.37 12.54
N ASN A 169 28.67 5.95 11.66
CA ASN A 169 28.41 4.90 10.67
C ASN A 169 27.97 3.55 11.29
N GLY A 170 28.31 3.29 12.55
CA GLY A 170 27.80 2.11 13.27
C GLY A 170 26.34 2.24 13.72
N ILE A 171 25.79 3.45 13.73
CA ILE A 171 24.45 3.80 14.26
C ILE A 171 23.48 4.10 13.12
N ILE A 172 23.92 4.84 12.09
CA ILE A 172 23.04 5.38 11.03
C ILE A 172 22.80 4.43 9.86
N GLN A 173 23.20 3.16 9.99
CA GLN A 173 23.01 2.15 8.96
C GLN A 173 21.53 2.10 8.50
N PRO A 174 21.27 1.91 7.19
CA PRO A 174 22.22 1.53 6.14
C PRO A 174 22.97 2.72 5.49
N CYS A 175 22.81 3.94 5.99
CA CYS A 175 23.55 5.11 5.50
C CYS A 175 24.96 5.15 6.06
N GLN A 176 25.88 5.82 5.36
CA GLN A 176 27.25 6.01 5.82
C GLN A 176 27.82 7.36 5.37
N PHE A 177 28.62 7.97 6.25
CA PHE A 177 29.52 9.06 5.91
C PHE A 177 30.75 8.53 5.20
N TYR A 178 31.21 9.27 4.19
CA TYR A 178 32.47 9.06 3.51
C TYR A 178 33.03 10.37 2.97
N VAL A 179 34.31 10.38 2.62
CA VAL A 179 34.99 11.54 2.03
C VAL A 179 35.42 11.17 0.61
N THR A 180 35.14 12.03 -0.35
CA THR A 180 35.62 11.84 -1.73
C THR A 180 37.11 12.14 -1.83
N GLU A 181 37.77 11.68 -2.90
CA GLU A 181 39.17 12.05 -3.19
C GLU A 181 39.39 13.56 -3.27
N SER A 182 38.36 14.31 -3.69
CA SER A 182 38.35 15.78 -3.70
C SER A 182 38.13 16.44 -2.33
N GLY A 183 38.09 15.65 -1.25
CA GLY A 183 37.93 16.13 0.12
C GLY A 183 36.51 16.60 0.45
N ARG A 184 35.47 16.12 -0.25
CA ARG A 184 34.07 16.48 0.08
C ARG A 184 33.48 15.45 1.03
N LEU A 185 32.85 15.94 2.10
CA LEU A 185 32.08 15.09 3.01
C LEU A 185 30.74 14.74 2.37
N MET A 186 30.45 13.46 2.28
CA MET A 186 29.25 12.91 1.68
C MET A 186 28.53 11.97 2.64
N MET A 187 27.23 11.81 2.46
CA MET A 187 26.47 10.67 2.98
C MET A 187 25.96 9.84 1.82
N GLY A 188 26.09 8.52 1.91
CA GLY A 188 25.68 7.57 0.88
C GLY A 188 24.75 6.49 1.39
N LEU A 189 23.86 6.04 0.51
CA LEU A 189 23.03 4.85 0.67
C LEU A 189 23.04 4.07 -0.64
N ALA A 190 23.52 2.82 -0.60
CA ALA A 190 23.41 1.90 -1.73
C ALA A 190 22.06 1.17 -1.69
N ILE A 191 21.43 1.05 -2.85
CA ILE A 191 20.23 0.24 -3.07
C ILE A 191 20.60 -0.80 -4.12
N GLU A 192 20.20 -2.05 -3.91
CA GLU A 192 20.32 -3.08 -4.93
C GLU A 192 19.51 -2.70 -6.17
N ASN A 193 20.13 -2.75 -7.35
CA ASN A 193 19.49 -2.48 -8.62
C ASN A 193 18.77 -3.73 -9.14
N ARG A 194 17.90 -4.34 -8.34
CA ARG A 194 17.05 -5.47 -8.74
C ARG A 194 15.70 -5.36 -8.03
N GLY A 195 14.61 -5.54 -8.78
CA GLY A 195 13.26 -5.44 -8.23
C GLY A 195 12.92 -4.05 -7.67
N VAL A 196 13.63 -3.01 -8.13
CA VAL A 196 13.41 -1.64 -7.69
C VAL A 196 12.10 -1.13 -8.27
N ASN A 197 11.23 -0.64 -7.40
CA ASN A 197 9.98 0.00 -7.78
C ASN A 197 9.84 1.36 -7.06
N ASN A 198 8.85 2.16 -7.46
CA ASN A 198 8.65 3.52 -6.93
C ASN A 198 8.45 3.54 -5.41
N ALA A 199 7.79 2.54 -4.83
CA ALA A 199 7.57 2.47 -3.38
C ALA A 199 8.89 2.22 -2.63
N LEU A 200 9.70 1.27 -3.10
CA LEU A 200 11.02 1.00 -2.53
C LEU A 200 11.94 2.21 -2.66
N LEU A 201 12.00 2.81 -3.85
CA LEU A 201 12.84 3.98 -4.10
C LEU A 201 12.45 5.15 -3.19
N ARG A 202 11.14 5.44 -3.06
CA ARG A 202 10.62 6.47 -2.13
C ARG A 202 11.04 6.19 -0.68
N ASN A 203 10.87 4.95 -0.21
CA ASN A 203 11.27 4.58 1.15
C ASN A 203 12.78 4.81 1.40
N LYS A 204 13.64 4.52 0.42
CA LYS A 204 15.08 4.75 0.54
C LYS A 204 15.45 6.24 0.49
N ILE A 205 14.73 7.03 -0.30
CA ILE A 205 14.85 8.50 -0.31
C ILE A 205 14.49 9.07 1.06
N GLU A 206 13.36 8.64 1.64
CA GLU A 206 12.95 9.06 2.98
C GLU A 206 13.99 8.66 4.04
N THR A 207 14.58 7.47 3.90
CA THR A 207 15.63 6.98 4.80
C THR A 207 16.85 7.89 4.78
N ILE A 208 17.45 8.14 3.61
CA ILE A 208 18.66 8.97 3.53
C ILE A 208 18.39 10.42 3.93
N THR A 209 17.27 11.00 3.53
CA THR A 209 16.92 12.40 3.88
C THR A 209 16.68 12.58 5.37
N ALA A 210 16.01 11.62 6.03
CA ALA A 210 15.87 11.61 7.48
C ALA A 210 17.22 11.50 8.19
N LYS A 211 18.11 10.60 7.74
CA LYS A 211 19.44 10.44 8.35
C LYS A 211 20.33 11.65 8.17
N VAL A 212 20.28 12.33 7.02
CA VAL A 212 20.97 13.61 6.84
C VAL A 212 20.47 14.65 7.84
N ALA A 213 19.16 14.78 8.02
CA ALA A 213 18.56 15.73 8.95
C ALA A 213 18.90 15.40 10.42
N GLU A 214 18.76 14.14 10.83
CA GLU A 214 19.05 13.65 12.20
C GLU A 214 20.51 13.87 12.60
N THR A 215 21.43 13.76 11.63
CA THR A 215 22.87 13.83 11.89
C THR A 215 23.48 15.23 11.71
N ASN A 216 22.66 16.27 11.53
CA ASN A 216 23.14 17.61 11.21
C ASN A 216 24.21 18.15 12.18
N THR A 217 24.12 17.80 13.46
CA THR A 217 25.04 18.24 14.52
C THR A 217 26.47 17.73 14.33
N TYR A 218 26.64 16.61 13.60
CA TYR A 218 27.95 16.00 13.40
C TYR A 218 28.71 16.60 12.22
N TRP A 219 28.01 16.97 11.16
CA TRP A 219 28.63 17.42 9.90
C TRP A 219 28.50 18.92 9.64
N LYS A 220 27.49 19.60 10.21
CA LYS A 220 27.35 21.04 10.07
C LYS A 220 28.40 21.72 10.96
N SER A 221 29.23 22.58 10.37
CA SER A 221 30.07 23.51 11.13
C SER A 221 29.15 24.47 11.90
N ASN A 222 29.40 24.66 13.20
CA ASN A 222 28.77 25.73 13.97
C ASN A 222 29.22 27.08 13.43
#